data_AF-A0A0F0LTV4-F1
#
_entry.id   AF-A0A0F0LTV4-F1
#
_cell.length_a   1.000
_cell.length_b   1.000
_cell.length_c   1.000
_cell.angle_alpha   90.00
_cell.angle_beta   90.00
_cell.angle_gamma   90.00
#
_symmetry.space_group_name_H-M   'P 1'
#
loop_
_entity.id
_entity.type
_entity.pdbx_description
1 polymer ?
#
loop_
_entity_poly.entity_id
_entity_poly.type
_entity_poly.pdbx_seq_one_letter_code
_entity_poly.pdbx_strand_id
1 'polypeptide(L)'
;MPVATLPELAASPFIDAPRGFGTRDLIDEVFARAGLRRDIGVEAPDAAAIPVLVAKGAGVAIVPDFVAGLGDVGDALAVRPLDPPLPAWTLFLGTAVHTTPSRAAAAFMAMLRAVRRGG
;
A
#
# COMPACT_ATOMS: atom_id res chain seq x y z
N MET A 1 -20.21 0.88 -6.04
CA MET A 1 -18.98 0.75 -6.84
C MET A 1 -18.66 -0.73 -6.98
N PRO A 2 -18.28 -1.24 -8.16
CA PRO A 2 -17.90 -2.65 -8.32
C PRO A 2 -16.64 -2.97 -7.52
N VAL A 3 -16.62 -4.11 -6.82
CA VAL A 3 -15.46 -4.62 -6.06
C VAL A 3 -14.51 -5.39 -6.98
N ALA A 4 -13.21 -5.39 -6.70
CA ALA A 4 -12.21 -6.19 -7.43
C ALA A 4 -11.86 -7.46 -6.66
N THR A 5 -11.54 -8.54 -7.38
CA THR A 5 -11.14 -9.82 -6.78
C THR A 5 -9.71 -10.20 -7.15
N LEU A 6 -9.04 -11.02 -6.33
CA LEU A 6 -7.67 -11.47 -6.64
C LEU A 6 -7.55 -12.20 -7.98
N PRO A 7 -8.45 -13.14 -8.36
CA PRO A 7 -8.36 -13.82 -9.65
C PRO A 7 -8.52 -12.86 -10.84
N GLU A 8 -9.41 -11.88 -10.72
CA GLU A 8 -9.60 -10.84 -11.74
C GLU A 8 -8.31 -10.04 -11.94
N LEU A 9 -7.70 -9.59 -10.84
CA LEU A 9 -6.46 -8.82 -10.89
C LEU A 9 -5.28 -9.67 -11.37
N ALA A 10 -5.21 -10.95 -10.98
CA ALA A 10 -4.15 -11.88 -11.40
C ALA A 10 -4.09 -12.10 -12.91
N ALA A 11 -5.20 -11.87 -13.62
CA ALA A 11 -5.27 -11.98 -15.07
C ALA A 11 -4.65 -10.77 -15.81
N SER A 12 -4.18 -9.75 -15.09
CA SER A 12 -3.59 -8.52 -15.65
C SER A 12 -2.12 -8.36 -15.24
N PRO A 13 -1.30 -7.67 -16.06
CA PRO A 13 0.02 -7.23 -15.65
C PRO A 13 -0.07 -6.35 -14.40
N PHE A 14 0.82 -6.56 -13.45
CA PHE A 14 0.87 -5.88 -12.17
C PHE A 14 1.99 -4.84 -12.13
N ILE A 15 1.67 -3.69 -11.53
CA ILE A 15 2.62 -2.72 -11.01
C ILE A 15 2.65 -2.91 -9.49
N ASP A 16 3.82 -3.01 -8.90
CA ASP A 16 3.96 -3.18 -7.45
C ASP A 16 5.21 -2.48 -6.89
N ALA A 17 5.34 -2.43 -5.57
CA ALA A 17 6.57 -2.06 -4.91
C ALA A 17 7.64 -3.17 -5.06
N PRO A 18 8.94 -2.83 -4.95
CA PRO A 18 10.01 -3.82 -4.94
C PRO A 18 9.86 -4.82 -3.78
N ARG A 19 10.49 -5.99 -3.93
CA ARG A 19 10.57 -6.99 -2.85
C ARG A 19 11.16 -6.40 -1.56
N GLY A 20 10.64 -6.82 -0.42
CA GLY A 20 11.05 -6.35 0.92
C GLY A 20 10.30 -5.10 1.40
N PHE A 21 9.38 -4.57 0.60
CA PHE A 21 8.43 -3.56 1.04
C PHE A 21 7.24 -4.26 1.70
N GLY A 22 6.90 -3.86 2.93
CA GLY A 22 5.87 -4.56 3.72
C GLY A 22 4.49 -4.65 3.05
N THR A 23 4.12 -3.67 2.21
CA THR A 23 2.90 -3.76 1.40
C THR A 23 2.99 -4.88 0.36
N ARG A 24 4.12 -5.01 -0.35
CA ARG A 24 4.34 -6.08 -1.33
C ARG A 24 4.31 -7.45 -0.66
N ASP A 25 4.98 -7.59 0.49
CA ASP A 25 5.04 -8.84 1.25
C ASP A 25 3.64 -9.33 1.66
N LEU A 26 2.77 -8.42 2.13
CA LEU A 26 1.38 -8.73 2.47
C LEU A 26 0.58 -9.20 1.26
N ILE A 27 0.71 -8.52 0.12
CA ILE A 27 -0.02 -8.92 -1.08
C ILE A 27 0.52 -10.27 -1.60
N ASP A 28 1.83 -10.52 -1.48
CA ASP A 28 2.43 -11.81 -1.85
C ASP A 28 1.86 -12.96 -1.03
N GLU A 29 1.75 -12.79 0.28
CA GLU A 29 1.16 -13.78 1.17
C GLU A 29 -0.29 -14.09 0.79
N VAL A 30 -1.08 -13.06 0.48
CA VAL A 30 -2.49 -13.20 0.12
C VAL A 30 -2.67 -13.89 -1.22
N PHE A 31 -1.90 -13.54 -2.25
CA PHE A 31 -1.94 -14.23 -3.54
C PHE A 31 -1.46 -15.68 -3.42
N ALA A 32 -0.38 -15.92 -2.68
CA ALA A 32 0.15 -17.27 -2.46
C ALA A 32 -0.86 -18.17 -1.74
N ARG A 33 -1.54 -17.65 -0.70
CA ARG A 33 -2.61 -18.38 0.00
C ARG A 33 -3.78 -18.74 -0.91
N ALA A 34 -4.08 -17.88 -1.89
CA ALA A 34 -5.11 -18.13 -2.90
C ALA A 34 -4.65 -19.06 -4.04
N GLY A 35 -3.39 -19.52 -4.05
CA GLY A 35 -2.82 -20.31 -5.15
C GLY A 35 -2.64 -19.52 -6.44
N LEU A 36 -2.62 -18.19 -6.37
CA LEU A 36 -2.51 -17.29 -7.51
C LEU A 36 -1.08 -16.73 -7.62
N ARG A 37 -0.70 -16.36 -8.85
CA ARG A 37 0.55 -15.65 -9.13
C ARG A 37 0.23 -14.38 -9.89
N ARG A 38 0.96 -13.32 -9.57
CA ARG A 38 0.92 -12.05 -10.31
C ARG A 38 2.04 -12.01 -11.32
N ASP A 39 1.74 -11.51 -12.51
CA ASP A 39 2.73 -11.14 -13.50
C ASP A 39 3.20 -9.70 -13.23
N ILE A 40 4.36 -9.51 -12.60
CA ILE A 40 4.85 -8.18 -12.24
C ILE A 40 5.61 -7.60 -13.43
N GLY A 41 5.00 -6.65 -14.14
CA GLY A 41 5.63 -5.97 -15.27
C GLY A 41 6.51 -4.79 -14.86
N VAL A 42 6.17 -4.12 -13.75
CA VAL A 42 6.90 -2.94 -13.27
C VAL A 42 7.01 -2.96 -11.74
N GLU A 43 8.21 -2.72 -11.23
CA GLU A 43 8.44 -2.42 -9.81
C GLU A 43 8.68 -0.91 -9.64
N ALA A 44 7.88 -0.26 -8.79
CA ALA A 44 7.91 1.17 -8.51
C ALA A 44 8.24 1.42 -7.02
N PRO A 45 9.46 1.90 -6.69
CA PRO A 45 9.84 2.17 -5.30
C PRO A 45 9.14 3.40 -4.71
N ASP A 46 8.66 4.31 -5.56
CA ASP A 46 7.88 5.48 -5.17
C ASP A 46 6.38 5.18 -5.32
N ALA A 47 5.66 5.24 -4.19
CA ALA A 47 4.21 5.00 -4.17
C ALA A 47 3.44 6.02 -5.03
N ALA A 48 3.92 7.27 -5.16
CA ALA A 48 3.27 8.28 -5.99
C ALA A 48 3.37 7.99 -7.49
N ALA A 49 4.33 7.17 -7.91
CA ALA A 49 4.47 6.76 -9.31
C ALA A 49 3.45 5.68 -9.71
N ILE A 50 2.94 4.89 -8.76
CA ILE A 50 2.04 3.76 -9.05
C ILE A 50 0.73 4.25 -9.73
N PRO A 51 -0.01 5.25 -9.19
CA PRO A 51 -1.21 5.78 -9.85
C PRO A 51 -0.94 6.28 -11.27
N VAL A 52 0.20 6.96 -11.48
CA VAL A 52 0.59 7.50 -12.79
C VAL A 52 0.85 6.39 -13.80
N LEU A 53 1.49 5.29 -13.39
CA LEU A 53 1.78 4.14 -14.25
C LEU A 53 0.49 3.37 -14.58
N VAL A 54 -0.42 3.20 -13.63
CA VAL A 54 -1.74 2.60 -13.87
C VAL A 54 -2.55 3.47 -14.85
N ALA A 55 -2.59 4.79 -14.65
CA ALA A 55 -3.29 5.73 -15.53
C ALA A 55 -2.73 5.71 -16.97
N LYS A 56 -1.45 5.39 -17.14
CA LYS A 56 -0.79 5.21 -18.44
C LYS A 56 -0.99 3.82 -19.05
N GLY A 57 -1.72 2.94 -18.39
CA GLY A 57 -2.06 1.60 -18.89
C GLY A 57 -0.94 0.56 -18.76
N ALA A 58 0.06 0.79 -17.90
CA ALA A 58 1.15 -0.18 -17.70
C ALA A 58 0.73 -1.43 -16.90
N GLY A 59 -0.45 -1.41 -16.27
CA GLY A 59 -0.98 -2.54 -15.52
C GLY A 59 -1.98 -2.13 -14.44
N VAL A 60 -2.28 -3.07 -13.53
CA VAL A 60 -3.10 -2.84 -12.33
C VAL A 60 -2.22 -2.83 -11.08
N ALA A 61 -2.72 -2.27 -9.98
CA ALA A 61 -2.03 -2.27 -8.70
C ALA A 61 -3.02 -2.45 -7.54
N ILE A 62 -2.53 -3.03 -6.44
CA ILE A 62 -3.21 -2.99 -5.14
C ILE A 62 -2.38 -2.08 -4.25
N VAL A 63 -2.99 -1.01 -3.75
CA VAL A 63 -2.32 0.01 -2.94
C VAL A 63 -3.19 0.38 -1.73
N PRO A 64 -2.59 0.90 -0.64
CA PRO A 64 -3.36 1.55 0.42
C PRO A 64 -4.19 2.70 -0.13
N ASP A 65 -5.38 2.95 0.43
CA ASP A 65 -6.33 3.95 -0.07
C ASP A 65 -5.73 5.35 -0.28
N PHE A 66 -4.83 5.78 0.61
CA PHE A 66 -4.19 7.10 0.49
C PHE A 66 -3.27 7.25 -0.72
N VAL A 67 -2.78 6.14 -1.29
CA VAL A 67 -1.92 6.14 -2.48
C VAL A 67 -2.72 6.42 -3.74
N ALA A 68 -3.99 6.02 -3.79
CA ALA A 68 -4.83 6.19 -4.98
C ALA A 68 -5.03 7.67 -5.37
N GLY A 69 -4.91 8.60 -4.41
CA GLY A 69 -4.99 10.04 -4.65
C GLY A 69 -3.66 10.73 -4.95
N LEU A 70 -2.55 10.00 -5.04
CA LEU A 70 -1.23 10.57 -5.35
C LEU A 70 -1.03 10.72 -6.88
N GLY A 71 -0.10 11.58 -7.27
CA GLY A 71 0.41 11.65 -8.65
C GLY A 71 -0.43 12.45 -9.66
N ASP A 72 -1.47 13.17 -9.20
CA ASP A 72 -2.30 14.08 -10.02
C ASP A 72 -2.82 13.46 -11.32
N VAL A 73 -3.56 12.36 -11.19
CA VAL A 73 -4.08 11.55 -12.31
C VAL A 73 -5.55 11.79 -12.63
N GLY A 74 -6.22 12.70 -11.89
CA GLY A 74 -7.64 13.02 -12.06
C GLY A 74 -8.55 11.78 -12.05
N ASP A 75 -9.54 11.76 -12.94
CA ASP A 75 -10.52 10.67 -13.07
C ASP A 75 -10.03 9.51 -13.96
N ALA A 76 -8.73 9.44 -14.29
CA ALA A 76 -8.18 8.41 -15.17
C ALA A 76 -8.12 7.01 -14.52
N LEU A 77 -8.39 6.91 -13.21
CA LEU A 77 -8.31 5.67 -12.45
C LEU A 77 -9.69 5.14 -12.03
N ALA A 78 -9.91 3.85 -12.29
CA ALA A 78 -10.98 3.10 -11.66
C ALA A 78 -10.49 2.54 -10.31
N VAL A 79 -10.71 3.28 -9.22
CA VAL A 79 -10.39 2.82 -7.86
C VAL A 79 -11.54 1.93 -7.36
N ARG A 80 -11.21 0.67 -7.03
CA ARG A 80 -12.18 -0.34 -6.59
C ARG A 80 -11.72 -0.96 -5.28
N PRO A 81 -12.61 -1.13 -4.29
CA PRO A 81 -12.27 -1.88 -3.09
C PRO A 81 -12.01 -3.35 -3.43
N LEU A 82 -11.09 -3.98 -2.72
CA LEU A 82 -10.76 -5.39 -2.87
C LEU A 82 -11.69 -6.26 -2.03
N ASP A 83 -12.16 -7.37 -2.59
CA ASP A 83 -12.96 -8.38 -1.91
C ASP A 83 -12.36 -9.80 -2.08
N PRO A 84 -11.96 -10.48 -0.99
CA PRO A 84 -11.91 -9.96 0.38
C PRO A 84 -10.85 -8.86 0.55
N PRO A 85 -11.00 -7.94 1.53
CA PRO A 85 -9.99 -6.93 1.80
C PRO A 85 -8.68 -7.59 2.26
N LEU A 86 -7.56 -6.90 2.02
CA LEU A 86 -6.27 -7.33 2.57
C LEU A 86 -6.27 -7.23 4.11
N PRO A 87 -5.47 -8.06 4.81
CA PRO A 87 -5.21 -7.88 6.22
C PRO A 87 -4.74 -6.44 6.51
N ALA A 88 -5.23 -5.86 7.61
CA ALA A 88 -4.85 -4.51 7.99
C ALA A 88 -3.33 -4.42 8.25
N TRP A 89 -2.66 -3.56 7.49
CA TRP A 89 -1.27 -3.22 7.76
C TRP A 89 -1.19 -2.22 8.91
N THR A 90 -0.40 -2.54 9.94
CA THR A 90 -0.25 -1.68 11.12
C THR A 90 1.05 -0.88 11.02
N LEU A 91 0.94 0.45 11.09
CA LEU A 91 2.10 1.33 11.22
C LEU A 91 2.57 1.35 12.68
N PHE A 92 3.86 1.07 12.88
CA PHE A 92 4.50 1.08 14.20
C PHE A 92 5.48 2.24 14.34
N LEU A 93 5.60 2.76 15.57
CA LEU A 93 6.65 3.69 15.94
C LEU A 93 7.77 2.93 16.65
N GLY A 94 8.88 2.69 15.94
CA GLY A 94 10.08 2.08 16.52
C GLY A 94 10.86 3.07 17.37
N THR A 95 11.23 2.68 18.60
CA THR A 95 12.04 3.49 19.51
C THR A 95 13.21 2.67 20.04
N ALA A 96 14.38 3.31 20.20
CA ALA A 96 15.53 2.64 20.81
C ALA A 96 15.28 2.34 22.30
N VAL A 97 15.47 1.09 22.72
CA VAL A 97 15.20 0.62 24.10
C VAL A 97 16.25 1.12 25.09
N HIS A 98 17.48 1.35 24.63
CA HIS A 98 18.63 1.72 25.47
C HIS A 98 18.99 3.21 25.41
N THR A 99 18.10 4.04 24.87
CA THR A 99 18.38 5.46 24.68
C THR A 99 17.22 6.28 25.20
N THR A 100 17.50 7.24 26.08
CA THR A 100 16.49 8.22 26.48
C THR A 100 16.16 9.12 25.28
N PRO A 101 14.88 9.21 24.86
CA PRO A 101 14.49 10.09 23.76
C PRO A 101 14.86 11.54 24.08
N SER A 102 15.34 12.29 23.08
CA SER A 102 15.51 13.73 23.21
C SER A 102 14.16 14.40 23.52
N ARG A 103 14.20 15.65 24.03
CA ARG A 103 12.96 16.42 24.27
C ARG A 103 12.09 16.54 23.01
N ALA A 104 12.73 16.75 21.85
CA ALA A 104 12.03 16.81 20.56
C ALA A 104 11.40 15.47 20.18
N ALA A 105 12.13 14.36 20.34
CA ALA A 105 11.59 13.03 20.07
C ALA A 105 10.43 12.69 21.02
N ALA A 106 10.54 12.99 22.31
CA ALA A 106 9.46 12.79 23.28
C ALA A 106 8.21 13.61 22.94
N ALA A 107 8.37 14.87 22.54
CA ALA A 107 7.27 15.72 22.10
C ALA A 107 6.58 15.17 20.85
N PHE A 108 7.35 14.73 19.85
CA PHE A 108 6.82 14.10 18.65
C PHE A 108 6.04 12.81 18.97
N MET A 109 6.57 11.95 19.85
CA MET A 109 5.88 10.74 20.30
C MET A 109 4.56 11.04 21.03
N ALA A 110 4.53 12.09 21.86
CA ALA A 110 3.30 12.52 22.53
C ALA A 110 2.26 13.02 21.52
N MET A 111 2.68 13.79 20.51
CA MET A 111 1.82 14.26 19.43
C MET A 111 1.20 13.08 18.65
N LEU A 112 2.01 12.11 18.22
CA LEU A 112 1.51 10.93 17.51
C LEU A 112 0.47 10.14 18.33
N ARG A 113 0.69 10.00 19.64
CA ARG A 113 -0.26 9.33 20.54
C ARG A 113 -1.57 10.10 20.70
N ALA A 114 -1.54 11.43 20.64
CA ALA A 114 -2.73 12.27 20.71
C ALA A 114 -3.58 12.14 19.43
N VAL A 115 -2.95 12.16 18.25
CA VAL A 115 -3.63 12.00 16.95
C VAL A 115 -4.31 10.62 16.85
N ARG A 116 -3.70 9.56 17.38
CA ARG A 116 -4.29 8.20 17.34
C ARG A 116 -5.54 8.01 18.20
N ARG A 117 -5.86 8.93 19.12
CA ARG A 117 -7.06 8.84 19.98
C ARG A 117 -8.29 9.57 19.43
N GLY A 118 -8.14 10.30 18.33
CA GLY A 118 -9.21 11.10 17.71
C GLY A 118 -9.72 10.57 16.37
N GLY A 119 -9.36 9.33 15.99
CA GLY A 119 -9.82 8.66 14.78
C GLY A 119 -10.77 7.51 15.10
#